data_AF-A0A1X0RCA9-F1
#
_entry.id   AF-A0A1X0RCA9-F1
#
_cell.length_a   1.000
_cell.length_b   1.000
_cell.length_c   1.000
_cell.angle_alpha   90.00
_cell.angle_beta   90.00
_cell.angle_gamma   90.00
#
_symmetry.space_group_name_H-M   'P 1'
#
loop_
_entity.id
_entity.type
_entity.pdbx_description
1 polymer ?
#
loop_
_entity_poly.entity_id
_entity_poly.type
_entity_poly.pdbx_seq_one_letter_code
_entity_poly.pdbx_strand_id
1 'polypeptide(L)'
;MYSNLFLLKGGFQCLLDKVKSDTQAAKDVTLFLKKRAAIEEEYGKQMIKLAQSMSESFDKGHLNLRSFGTSWLSFLKVHEKIGEQRMKFASDIVEVADDVQIMCKDTEKGRKQIKELGLRHEKNRVDAEITLEKSKQKYEQLSEDWEKAILNRNQNETDHNPKKTGLFKNNKTPAQLKKQEDESCAKANQAYTVYKNQLQSTNATRQEFFQSQLPSNILALKGLDDECCTAIRYQLARYAYIYEEALVLDGLALDNDEGNGLRSLTEKIDHSVDTEELVKEFSRKAQPLNKEDIQYKEYVMSPLAMNILKPNPVFGVSLIKLMERDKREIPLIVTKCVEAIEEYGLKSVGLYRLSGTNTHIQRLKNEFDFNCEEVDLSSEENRNDINNITSLLKLWFRELPDPVFPRSSYQHFMNAAKIENERMRVLGLHTIINDLPDAHYATLKYIMRHLDKVQQYQEYNKMTTSNIATILGMSLMGGDENHIVIVQTVLENYRLIFEPDEEQ
;
A
#
# COMPACT_ATOMS: atom_id res chain seq x y z
N MET A 1 -29.30 -67.11 14.10
CA MET A 1 -30.66 -66.65 13.72
C MET A 1 -30.95 -66.88 12.23
N TYR A 2 -30.08 -66.46 11.30
CA TYR A 2 -30.25 -66.71 9.85
C TYR A 2 -30.19 -68.19 9.44
N SER A 3 -29.51 -69.04 10.21
CA SER A 3 -29.38 -70.49 9.95
C SER A 3 -30.71 -71.24 9.93
N ASN A 4 -31.81 -70.66 10.42
CA ASN A 4 -33.13 -71.28 10.39
C ASN A 4 -33.98 -70.81 9.22
N LEU A 5 -33.58 -69.78 8.46
CA LEU A 5 -34.44 -69.19 7.42
C LEU A 5 -34.70 -70.15 6.26
N PHE A 6 -33.76 -71.03 5.90
CA PHE A 6 -33.99 -72.03 4.85
C PHE A 6 -34.93 -73.17 5.29
N LEU A 7 -35.17 -73.30 6.61
CA LEU A 7 -36.12 -74.25 7.19
C LEU A 7 -37.56 -73.69 7.23
N LEU A 8 -37.74 -72.39 6.97
CA LEU A 8 -39.02 -71.70 7.09
C LEU A 8 -39.60 -71.37 5.72
N LYS A 9 -40.89 -71.63 5.54
CA LYS A 9 -41.63 -71.19 4.36
C LYS A 9 -41.60 -69.66 4.29
N GLY A 10 -41.11 -69.12 3.18
CA GLY A 10 -40.99 -67.67 2.98
C GLY A 10 -39.70 -67.04 3.55
N GLY A 11 -38.77 -67.82 4.11
CA GLY A 11 -37.51 -67.28 4.65
C GLY A 11 -36.66 -66.54 3.61
N PHE A 12 -36.63 -67.02 2.36
CA PHE A 12 -35.96 -66.33 1.25
C PHE A 12 -36.59 -64.96 0.95
N GLN A 13 -37.93 -64.88 0.91
CA GLN A 13 -38.65 -63.63 0.66
C GLN A 13 -38.48 -62.64 1.81
N CYS A 14 -38.54 -63.11 3.06
CA CYS A 14 -38.26 -62.30 4.24
C CYS A 14 -36.89 -61.61 4.15
N LEU A 15 -35.85 -62.37 3.77
CA LEU A 15 -34.50 -61.81 3.62
C LEU A 15 -34.40 -60.83 2.44
N LEU A 16 -35.05 -61.11 1.31
CA LEU A 16 -35.11 -60.17 0.19
C LEU A 16 -35.72 -58.82 0.58
N ASP A 17 -36.75 -58.85 1.42
CA ASP A 17 -37.42 -57.64 1.90
C ASP A 17 -36.58 -56.90 2.94
N LYS A 18 -35.85 -57.63 3.79
CA LYS A 18 -34.85 -57.04 4.71
C LYS A 18 -33.76 -56.28 3.97
N VAL A 19 -33.09 -56.93 3.01
CA VAL A 19 -32.03 -56.28 2.21
C VAL A 19 -32.57 -55.05 1.47
N LYS A 20 -33.81 -55.13 0.97
CA LYS A 20 -34.47 -53.99 0.31
C LYS A 20 -34.71 -52.84 1.30
N SER A 21 -35.16 -53.13 2.52
CA SER A 21 -35.37 -52.15 3.57
C SER A 21 -34.07 -51.47 3.98
N ASP A 22 -33.00 -52.23 4.17
CA ASP A 22 -31.70 -51.70 4.56
C ASP A 22 -31.08 -50.84 3.45
N THR A 23 -31.22 -51.28 2.19
CA THR A 23 -30.80 -50.48 1.04
C THR A 23 -31.58 -49.16 0.97
N GLN A 24 -32.85 -49.14 1.39
CA GLN A 24 -33.63 -47.90 1.45
C GLN A 24 -33.12 -46.98 2.57
N ALA A 25 -32.84 -47.51 3.76
CA ALA A 25 -32.25 -46.73 4.85
C ALA A 25 -30.89 -46.12 4.43
N ALA A 26 -30.09 -46.86 3.67
CA ALA A 26 -28.82 -46.37 3.12
C ALA A 26 -29.02 -45.20 2.13
N LYS A 27 -30.06 -45.24 1.30
CA LYS A 27 -30.43 -44.10 0.42
C LYS A 27 -30.85 -42.88 1.21
N ASP A 28 -31.57 -43.07 2.31
CA ASP A 28 -31.99 -41.98 3.19
C ASP A 28 -30.76 -41.33 3.87
N VAL A 29 -29.77 -42.13 4.27
CA VAL A 29 -28.45 -41.65 4.74
C VAL A 29 -27.74 -40.83 3.67
N THR A 30 -27.63 -41.34 2.43
CA THR A 30 -27.05 -40.57 1.32
C THR A 30 -27.76 -39.24 1.13
N LEU A 31 -29.09 -39.22 1.14
CA LEU A 31 -29.88 -38.00 0.97
C LEU A 31 -29.59 -36.99 2.09
N PHE A 32 -29.52 -37.46 3.34
CA PHE A 32 -29.15 -36.62 4.47
C PHE A 32 -27.75 -36.01 4.28
N LEU A 33 -26.75 -36.83 3.97
CA LEU A 33 -25.36 -36.37 3.80
C LEU A 33 -25.25 -35.34 2.67
N LYS A 34 -25.90 -35.56 1.52
CA LYS A 34 -25.90 -34.58 0.41
C LYS A 34 -26.51 -33.24 0.80
N LYS A 35 -27.62 -33.25 1.54
CA LYS A 35 -28.23 -32.02 2.06
C LYS A 35 -27.34 -31.35 3.11
N ARG A 36 -26.72 -32.14 3.99
CA ARG A 36 -25.79 -31.63 5.01
C ARG A 36 -24.58 -30.95 4.38
N ALA A 37 -23.99 -31.57 3.35
CA ALA A 37 -22.88 -31.01 2.57
C ALA A 37 -23.27 -29.67 1.94
N ALA A 38 -24.42 -29.60 1.27
CA ALA A 38 -24.88 -28.37 0.63
C ALA A 38 -25.05 -27.20 1.63
N ILE A 39 -25.52 -27.49 2.85
CA ILE A 39 -25.62 -26.47 3.92
C ILE A 39 -24.24 -25.97 4.34
N GLU A 40 -23.27 -26.86 4.53
CA GLU A 40 -21.89 -26.50 4.90
C GLU A 40 -21.17 -25.74 3.79
N GLU A 41 -21.38 -26.13 2.53
CA GLU A 41 -20.84 -25.45 1.36
C GLU A 41 -21.37 -24.01 1.28
N GLU A 42 -22.68 -23.83 1.44
CA GLU A 42 -23.27 -22.50 1.40
C GLU A 42 -22.79 -21.62 2.56
N TYR A 43 -22.71 -22.18 3.78
CA TYR A 43 -22.15 -21.46 4.92
C TYR A 43 -20.69 -21.04 4.68
N GLY A 44 -19.83 -21.98 4.28
CA GLY A 44 -18.41 -21.72 4.05
C GLY A 44 -18.20 -20.65 2.98
N LYS A 45 -18.89 -20.78 1.85
CA LYS A 45 -18.84 -19.84 0.73
C LYS A 45 -19.30 -18.44 1.13
N GLN A 46 -20.42 -18.32 1.84
CA GLN A 46 -20.93 -17.02 2.29
C GLN A 46 -19.98 -16.38 3.31
N MET A 47 -19.42 -17.16 4.24
CA MET A 47 -18.50 -16.66 5.26
C MET A 47 -17.20 -16.13 4.65
N ILE A 48 -16.58 -16.88 3.73
CA ILE A 48 -15.37 -16.44 3.00
C ILE A 48 -15.66 -15.12 2.28
N LYS A 49 -16.77 -15.07 1.51
CA LYS A 49 -17.14 -13.89 0.73
C LYS A 49 -17.35 -12.66 1.63
N LEU A 50 -18.03 -12.82 2.76
CA LEU A 50 -18.26 -11.75 3.72
C LEU A 50 -16.93 -11.24 4.30
N ALA A 51 -16.09 -12.13 4.79
CA ALA A 51 -14.80 -11.77 5.39
C ALA A 51 -13.88 -11.03 4.39
N GLN A 52 -13.74 -11.57 3.17
CA GLN A 52 -12.92 -10.96 2.12
C GLN A 52 -13.47 -9.59 1.70
N SER A 53 -14.78 -9.47 1.48
CA SER A 53 -15.39 -8.20 1.09
C SER A 53 -15.21 -7.13 2.15
N MET A 54 -15.28 -7.47 3.44
CA MET A 54 -15.08 -6.49 4.51
C MET A 54 -13.61 -6.11 4.67
N SER A 55 -12.69 -7.06 4.52
CA SER A 55 -11.25 -6.80 4.52
C SER A 55 -10.87 -5.82 3.41
N GLU A 56 -11.32 -6.07 2.17
CA GLU A 56 -11.06 -5.18 1.03
C GLU A 56 -11.65 -3.77 1.21
N SER A 57 -12.88 -3.69 1.74
CA SER A 57 -13.53 -2.40 2.00
C SER A 57 -12.80 -1.61 3.08
N PHE A 58 -12.29 -2.30 4.11
CA PHE A 58 -11.56 -1.67 5.21
C PHE A 58 -10.19 -1.18 4.76
N ASP A 59 -9.45 -2.01 4.01
CA ASP A 59 -8.11 -1.69 3.52
C ASP A 59 -8.11 -0.46 2.58
N LYS A 60 -9.14 -0.33 1.72
CA LYS A 60 -9.33 0.85 0.86
C LYS A 60 -9.69 2.13 1.64
N GLY A 61 -10.36 2.00 2.80
CA GLY A 61 -10.82 3.13 3.61
C GLY A 61 -9.79 3.61 4.64
N HIS A 62 -8.80 2.78 5.00
CA HIS A 62 -7.92 3.01 6.14
C HIS A 62 -6.44 2.75 5.78
N LEU A 63 -5.78 3.79 5.27
CA LEU A 63 -4.38 3.70 4.78
C LEU A 63 -3.33 3.47 5.88
N ASN A 64 -3.62 3.84 7.13
CA ASN A 64 -2.73 3.63 8.28
C ASN A 64 -3.39 2.66 9.27
N LEU A 65 -3.01 1.39 9.17
CA LEU A 65 -3.50 0.32 10.04
C LEU A 65 -2.84 0.44 11.42
N ARG A 66 -3.59 0.98 12.38
CA ARG A 66 -3.24 1.03 13.80
C ARG A 66 -3.74 -0.23 14.52
N SER A 67 -3.61 -0.31 15.85
CA SER A 67 -3.97 -1.53 16.61
C SER A 67 -5.41 -1.99 16.36
N PHE A 68 -6.38 -1.07 16.19
CA PHE A 68 -7.74 -1.43 15.79
C PHE A 68 -7.79 -2.09 14.41
N GLY A 69 -7.16 -1.48 13.41
CA GLY A 69 -7.20 -1.95 12.03
C GLY A 69 -6.53 -3.30 11.84
N THR A 70 -5.37 -3.51 12.49
CA THR A 70 -4.67 -4.80 12.46
C THR A 70 -5.49 -5.89 13.15
N SER A 71 -6.04 -5.60 14.33
CA SER A 71 -6.87 -6.56 15.07
C SER A 71 -8.16 -6.91 14.32
N TRP A 72 -8.80 -5.94 13.67
CA TRP A 72 -9.98 -6.16 12.85
C TRP A 72 -9.71 -7.04 11.63
N LEU A 73 -8.61 -6.80 10.90
CA LEU A 73 -8.24 -7.63 9.76
C LEU A 73 -7.90 -9.07 10.19
N SER A 74 -7.21 -9.25 11.32
CA SER A 74 -7.00 -10.57 11.91
C SER A 74 -8.32 -11.24 12.31
N PHE A 75 -9.28 -10.49 12.87
CA PHE A 75 -10.61 -10.98 13.22
C PHE A 75 -11.34 -11.53 11.99
N LEU A 76 -11.35 -10.77 10.90
CA LEU A 76 -11.92 -11.21 9.62
C LEU A 76 -11.20 -12.43 9.05
N LYS A 77 -9.87 -12.52 9.21
CA LYS A 77 -9.07 -13.66 8.74
C LYS A 77 -9.44 -14.97 9.44
N VAL A 78 -9.77 -14.92 10.74
CA VAL A 78 -10.28 -16.09 11.48
C VAL A 78 -11.60 -16.59 10.88
N HIS A 79 -12.53 -15.70 10.57
CA HIS A 79 -13.80 -16.06 9.92
C HIS A 79 -13.60 -16.60 8.51
N GLU A 80 -12.70 -16.02 7.72
CA GLU A 80 -12.31 -16.56 6.42
C GLU A 80 -11.79 -17.99 6.57
N LYS A 81 -10.94 -18.24 7.58
CA LYS A 81 -10.36 -19.56 7.83
C LYS A 81 -11.39 -20.61 8.20
N ILE A 82 -12.35 -20.26 9.07
CA ILE A 82 -13.49 -21.13 9.39
C ILE A 82 -14.29 -21.41 8.12
N GLY A 83 -14.53 -20.41 7.29
CA GLY A 83 -15.23 -20.58 6.01
C GLY A 83 -14.52 -21.57 5.07
N GLU A 84 -13.20 -21.49 4.93
CA GLU A 84 -12.38 -22.45 4.16
C GLU A 84 -12.50 -23.87 4.72
N GLN A 85 -12.45 -24.02 6.05
CA GLN A 85 -12.58 -25.32 6.71
C GLN A 85 -13.96 -25.93 6.47
N ARG A 86 -15.03 -25.12 6.52
CA ARG A 86 -16.39 -25.59 6.21
C ARG A 86 -16.58 -25.99 4.76
N MET A 87 -15.94 -25.29 3.81
CA MET A 87 -15.90 -25.71 2.40
C MET A 87 -15.23 -27.08 2.23
N LYS A 88 -14.10 -27.31 2.90
CA LYS A 88 -13.44 -28.62 2.89
C LYS A 88 -14.34 -29.71 3.50
N PHE A 89 -14.92 -29.42 4.67
CA PHE A 89 -15.83 -30.34 5.34
C PHE A 89 -17.02 -30.73 4.45
N ALA A 90 -17.61 -29.76 3.74
CA ALA A 90 -18.68 -30.02 2.78
C ALA A 90 -18.24 -31.01 1.68
N SER A 91 -17.05 -30.80 1.10
CA SER A 91 -16.48 -31.71 0.10
C SER A 91 -16.29 -33.13 0.65
N ASP A 92 -15.76 -33.26 1.86
CA ASP A 92 -15.52 -34.56 2.50
C ASP A 92 -16.84 -35.30 2.77
N ILE A 93 -17.92 -34.58 3.14
CA ILE A 93 -19.27 -35.18 3.28
C ILE A 93 -19.79 -35.68 1.93
N VAL A 94 -19.58 -34.93 0.83
CA VAL A 94 -20.00 -35.37 -0.51
C VAL A 94 -19.34 -36.68 -0.88
N GLU A 95 -18.04 -36.84 -0.61
CA GLU A 95 -17.31 -38.09 -0.86
C GLU A 95 -17.92 -39.26 -0.09
N VAL A 96 -18.18 -39.10 1.22
CA VAL A 96 -18.87 -40.13 2.03
C VAL A 96 -20.25 -40.46 1.45
N ALA A 97 -21.01 -39.44 1.03
CA ALA A 97 -22.34 -39.64 0.48
C ALA A 97 -22.31 -40.43 -0.84
N ASP A 98 -21.33 -40.15 -1.71
CA ASP A 98 -21.16 -40.82 -2.99
C ASP A 98 -20.68 -42.27 -2.81
N ASP A 99 -19.80 -42.55 -1.85
CA ASP A 99 -19.39 -43.91 -1.48
C ASP A 99 -20.59 -44.75 -1.01
N VAL A 100 -21.43 -44.20 -0.12
CA VAL A 100 -22.67 -44.86 0.32
C VAL A 100 -23.59 -45.07 -0.88
N GLN A 101 -23.68 -44.12 -1.81
CA GLN A 101 -24.53 -44.24 -2.99
C GLN A 101 -24.07 -45.35 -3.94
N ILE A 102 -22.75 -45.52 -4.14
CA ILE A 102 -22.17 -46.57 -4.96
C ILE A 102 -22.52 -47.93 -4.35
N MET A 103 -22.23 -48.12 -3.06
CA MET A 103 -22.56 -49.35 -2.33
C MET A 103 -24.07 -49.66 -2.42
N CYS A 104 -24.96 -48.68 -2.25
CA CYS A 104 -26.40 -48.89 -2.41
C CYS A 104 -26.77 -49.48 -3.77
N LYS A 105 -26.15 -48.97 -4.85
CA LYS A 105 -26.40 -49.45 -6.22
C LYS A 105 -25.94 -50.89 -6.40
N ASP A 106 -24.78 -51.23 -5.85
CA ASP A 106 -24.20 -52.57 -5.94
C ASP A 106 -25.01 -53.60 -5.13
N THR A 107 -25.38 -53.26 -3.90
CA THR A 107 -26.30 -54.08 -3.08
C THR A 107 -27.64 -54.27 -3.78
N GLU A 108 -28.22 -53.23 -4.37
CA GLU A 108 -29.51 -53.35 -5.07
C GLU A 108 -29.40 -54.25 -6.32
N LYS A 109 -28.30 -54.16 -7.05
CA LYS A 109 -28.00 -55.00 -8.21
C LYS A 109 -27.81 -56.46 -7.80
N GLY A 110 -26.99 -56.74 -6.79
CA GLY A 110 -26.77 -58.09 -6.26
C GLY A 110 -28.07 -58.73 -5.77
N ARG A 111 -28.90 -57.97 -5.04
CA ARG A 111 -30.19 -58.46 -4.54
C ARG A 111 -31.14 -58.84 -5.68
N LYS A 112 -31.18 -58.06 -6.77
CA LYS A 112 -31.99 -58.38 -7.97
C LYS A 112 -31.52 -59.66 -8.65
N GLN A 113 -30.20 -59.83 -8.79
CA GLN A 113 -29.62 -61.05 -9.38
C GLN A 113 -29.95 -62.30 -8.56
N ILE A 114 -29.77 -62.25 -7.24
CA ILE A 114 -30.07 -63.40 -6.38
C ILE A 114 -31.58 -63.67 -6.34
N LYS A 115 -32.43 -62.63 -6.36
CA LYS A 115 -33.88 -62.79 -6.47
C LYS A 115 -34.27 -63.56 -7.73
N GLU A 116 -33.73 -63.17 -8.88
CA GLU A 116 -34.03 -63.83 -10.17
C GLU A 116 -33.58 -65.29 -10.17
N LEU A 117 -32.36 -65.56 -9.68
CA LEU A 117 -31.84 -66.91 -9.52
C LEU A 117 -32.69 -67.78 -8.59
N GLY A 118 -33.08 -67.24 -7.43
CA GLY A 118 -33.93 -67.92 -6.46
C GLY A 118 -35.33 -68.26 -7.00
N LEU A 119 -35.96 -67.31 -7.70
CA LEU A 119 -37.25 -67.55 -8.35
C LEU A 119 -37.16 -68.61 -9.44
N ARG A 120 -36.06 -68.66 -10.19
CA ARG A 120 -35.83 -69.70 -11.20
C ARG A 120 -35.69 -71.09 -10.57
N HIS A 121 -34.91 -71.21 -9.49
CA HIS A 121 -34.76 -72.46 -8.75
C HIS A 121 -36.10 -72.94 -8.15
N GLU A 122 -36.87 -72.03 -7.56
CA GLU A 122 -38.20 -72.35 -7.01
C GLU A 122 -39.18 -72.79 -8.10
N LYS A 123 -39.19 -72.09 -9.24
CA LYS A 123 -40.03 -72.45 -10.39
C LYS A 123 -39.69 -73.86 -10.91
N ASN A 124 -38.40 -74.17 -11.10
CA ASN A 124 -37.97 -75.50 -11.55
C ASN A 124 -38.47 -76.62 -10.62
N ARG A 125 -38.41 -76.40 -9.30
CA ARG A 125 -38.95 -77.35 -8.31
C ARG A 125 -40.47 -77.50 -8.43
N VAL A 126 -41.20 -76.38 -8.51
CA VAL A 126 -42.67 -76.38 -8.61
C VAL A 126 -43.13 -77.06 -9.91
N ASP A 127 -42.49 -76.78 -11.03
CA ASP A 127 -42.82 -77.40 -12.33
C ASP A 127 -42.58 -78.93 -12.31
N ALA A 128 -41.52 -79.40 -11.62
CA ALA A 128 -41.26 -80.82 -11.42
C ALA A 128 -42.31 -81.50 -10.52
N GLU A 129 -42.83 -80.80 -9.51
CA GLU A 129 -43.93 -81.28 -8.64
C GLU A 129 -45.26 -81.34 -9.39
N ILE A 130 -45.57 -80.33 -10.20
CA ILE A 130 -46.77 -80.33 -11.06
C ILE A 130 -46.72 -81.49 -12.05
N THR A 131 -45.55 -81.77 -12.63
CA THR A 131 -45.37 -82.88 -13.59
C THR A 131 -45.55 -84.24 -12.90
N LEU A 132 -45.04 -84.39 -11.68
CA LEU A 132 -45.24 -85.59 -10.85
C LEU A 132 -46.71 -85.80 -10.51
N GLU A 133 -47.42 -84.74 -10.12
CA GLU A 133 -48.84 -84.83 -9.77
C GLU A 133 -49.68 -85.28 -10.98
N LYS A 134 -49.38 -84.77 -12.18
CA LYS A 134 -50.02 -85.21 -13.43
C LYS A 134 -49.74 -86.69 -13.74
N SER A 135 -48.51 -87.17 -13.55
CA SER A 135 -48.17 -88.58 -13.80
C SER A 135 -48.80 -89.51 -12.76
N LYS A 136 -48.89 -89.07 -11.51
CA LYS A 136 -49.60 -89.75 -10.43
C LYS A 136 -51.09 -89.91 -10.74
N GLN A 137 -51.78 -88.81 -11.06
CA GLN A 137 -53.21 -88.84 -11.41
C GLN A 137 -53.49 -89.78 -12.59
N LYS A 138 -52.61 -89.80 -13.61
CA LYS A 138 -52.74 -90.70 -14.75
C LYS A 138 -52.55 -92.17 -14.36
N TYR A 139 -51.62 -92.46 -13.44
CA TYR A 139 -51.43 -93.81 -12.91
C TYR A 139 -52.63 -94.25 -12.06
N GLU A 140 -53.14 -93.39 -11.18
CA GLU A 140 -54.33 -93.67 -10.36
C GLU A 140 -55.55 -93.95 -11.24
N GLN A 141 -55.82 -93.09 -12.23
CA GLN A 141 -56.93 -93.28 -13.17
C GLN A 141 -56.85 -94.61 -13.94
N LEU A 142 -55.66 -94.96 -14.46
CA LEU A 142 -55.48 -96.21 -15.21
C LEU A 142 -55.53 -97.45 -14.29
N SER A 143 -55.17 -97.30 -13.02
CA SER A 143 -55.29 -98.37 -12.02
C SER A 143 -56.75 -98.61 -11.65
N GLU A 144 -57.54 -97.54 -11.48
CA GLU A 144 -59.00 -97.65 -11.30
C GLU A 144 -59.68 -98.31 -12.51
N ASP A 145 -59.24 -98.00 -13.73
CA ASP A 145 -59.78 -98.62 -14.94
C ASP A 145 -59.44 -100.11 -15.02
N TRP A 146 -58.24 -100.50 -14.58
CA TRP A 146 -57.86 -101.90 -14.45
C TRP A 146 -58.69 -102.61 -13.37
N GLU A 147 -58.91 -101.99 -12.21
CA GLU A 147 -59.78 -102.51 -11.15
C GLU A 147 -61.21 -102.74 -11.66
N LYS A 148 -61.78 -101.78 -12.38
CA LYS A 148 -63.10 -101.93 -13.02
C LYS A 148 -63.13 -103.08 -14.02
N ALA A 149 -62.05 -103.29 -14.78
CA ALA A 149 -61.96 -104.41 -15.72
C ALA A 149 -61.94 -105.77 -15.01
N ILE A 150 -61.22 -105.90 -13.90
CA ILE A 150 -61.20 -107.10 -13.05
C ILE A 150 -62.60 -107.39 -12.51
N LEU A 151 -63.27 -106.38 -11.93
CA LEU A 151 -64.61 -106.52 -11.36
C LEU A 151 -65.63 -106.96 -12.42
N ASN A 152 -65.55 -106.40 -13.63
CA ASN A 152 -66.45 -106.75 -14.73
C ASN A 152 -66.20 -108.18 -15.26
N ARG A 153 -64.95 -108.66 -15.29
CA ARG A 153 -64.66 -110.06 -15.62
C ARG A 153 -65.23 -111.02 -14.56
N ASN A 154 -64.98 -110.74 -13.28
CA ASN A 154 -65.45 -111.59 -12.17
C ASN A 154 -66.98 -111.68 -12.11
N GLN A 155 -67.70 -110.56 -12.29
CA GLN A 155 -69.17 -110.57 -12.34
C GLN A 155 -69.72 -111.47 -13.46
N ASN A 156 -69.09 -111.48 -14.65
CA ASN A 156 -69.50 -112.34 -15.77
C ASN A 156 -69.11 -113.82 -15.59
N GLU A 157 -68.08 -114.14 -14.80
CA GLU A 157 -67.74 -115.54 -14.47
C GLU A 157 -68.69 -116.15 -13.43
N THR A 158 -69.19 -115.34 -12.47
CA THR A 158 -70.11 -115.80 -11.41
C THR A 158 -71.56 -115.96 -11.87
N ASP A 159 -71.96 -115.32 -12.97
CA ASP A 159 -73.36 -115.30 -13.45
C ASP A 159 -73.62 -116.50 -14.39
N HIS A 160 -73.77 -117.70 -13.82
CA HIS A 160 -74.08 -118.94 -14.55
C HIS A 160 -75.56 -119.11 -14.94
N ASN A 161 -76.40 -118.05 -14.86
CA ASN A 161 -77.82 -118.15 -15.14
C ASN A 161 -78.30 -117.10 -16.19
N PRO A 162 -78.60 -117.49 -17.44
CA PRO A 162 -78.87 -116.55 -18.51
C PRO A 162 -80.34 -116.13 -18.50
N LYS A 163 -80.82 -115.43 -17.47
CA LYS A 163 -82.13 -114.77 -17.51
C LYS A 163 -82.14 -113.47 -16.71
N LYS A 164 -81.87 -112.35 -17.39
CA LYS A 164 -82.67 -111.11 -17.27
C LYS A 164 -82.30 -110.04 -18.30
N THR A 165 -83.38 -109.39 -18.71
CA THR A 165 -83.64 -108.37 -19.73
C THR A 165 -83.15 -106.98 -19.34
N GLY A 166 -82.46 -106.27 -20.25
CA GLY A 166 -82.12 -104.85 -20.13
C GLY A 166 -81.26 -104.37 -21.30
N LEU A 167 -81.67 -103.28 -21.96
CA LEU A 167 -81.35 -102.89 -23.34
C LEU A 167 -79.92 -102.39 -23.65
N PHE A 168 -78.92 -102.63 -22.79
CA PHE A 168 -77.52 -102.31 -23.10
C PHE A 168 -76.60 -103.38 -22.49
N LYS A 169 -76.40 -104.51 -23.18
CA LYS A 169 -75.38 -105.51 -22.81
C LYS A 169 -74.19 -105.44 -23.76
N ASN A 170 -73.01 -105.16 -23.20
CA ASN A 170 -71.73 -105.42 -23.84
C ASN A 170 -71.61 -106.94 -24.07
N ASN A 171 -71.85 -107.40 -25.30
CA ASN A 171 -71.65 -108.80 -25.74
C ASN A 171 -70.15 -109.16 -25.85
N LYS A 172 -69.36 -108.86 -24.80
CA LYS A 172 -67.94 -109.21 -24.78
C LYS A 172 -67.80 -110.67 -24.38
N THR A 173 -67.15 -111.46 -25.23
CA THR A 173 -66.84 -112.86 -24.91
C THR A 173 -65.85 -112.94 -23.74
N PRO A 174 -65.77 -114.07 -23.01
CA PRO A 174 -64.78 -114.24 -21.93
C PRO A 174 -63.33 -113.94 -22.39
N ALA A 175 -62.98 -114.31 -23.63
CA ALA A 175 -61.69 -114.00 -24.22
C ALA A 175 -61.48 -112.49 -24.47
N GLN A 176 -62.53 -111.74 -24.84
CA GLN A 176 -62.47 -110.28 -25.01
C GLN A 176 -62.39 -109.53 -23.67
N LEU A 177 -63.06 -110.02 -22.62
CA LEU A 177 -62.96 -109.47 -21.28
C LEU A 177 -61.56 -109.70 -20.69
N LYS A 178 -60.99 -110.90 -20.87
CA LYS A 178 -59.61 -111.20 -20.48
C LYS A 178 -58.60 -110.33 -21.22
N LYS A 179 -58.76 -110.18 -22.54
CA LYS A 179 -57.91 -109.28 -23.34
C LYS A 179 -58.00 -107.82 -22.86
N GLN A 180 -59.19 -107.34 -22.51
CA GLN A 180 -59.39 -105.98 -21.99
C GLN A 180 -58.74 -105.78 -20.61
N GLU A 181 -58.80 -106.78 -19.73
CA GLU A 181 -58.08 -106.78 -18.45
C GLU A 181 -56.57 -106.73 -18.68
N ASP A 182 -56.04 -107.60 -19.55
CA ASP A 182 -54.61 -107.66 -19.89
C ASP A 182 -54.12 -106.32 -20.48
N GLU A 183 -54.89 -105.70 -21.38
CA GLU A 183 -54.60 -104.37 -21.93
C GLU A 183 -54.63 -103.26 -20.87
N SER A 184 -55.59 -103.32 -19.94
CA SER A 184 -55.71 -102.33 -18.85
C SER A 184 -54.59 -102.48 -17.83
N CYS A 185 -54.23 -103.73 -17.51
CA CYS A 185 -53.06 -104.09 -16.70
C CYS A 185 -51.76 -103.57 -17.32
N ALA A 186 -51.56 -103.80 -18.62
CA ALA A 186 -50.38 -103.30 -19.34
C ALA A 186 -50.28 -101.77 -19.30
N LYS A 187 -51.40 -101.06 -19.52
CA LYS A 187 -51.46 -99.59 -19.43
C LYS A 187 -51.18 -99.09 -18.02
N ALA A 188 -51.74 -99.73 -16.99
CA ALA A 188 -51.47 -99.37 -15.59
C ALA A 188 -49.99 -99.59 -15.23
N ASN A 189 -49.38 -100.72 -15.64
CA ASN A 189 -47.96 -101.00 -15.42
C ASN A 189 -47.04 -100.00 -16.15
N GLN A 190 -47.39 -99.59 -17.36
CA GLN A 190 -46.66 -98.55 -18.08
C GLN A 190 -46.76 -97.20 -17.36
N ALA A 191 -47.95 -96.81 -16.92
CA ALA A 191 -48.16 -95.58 -16.17
C ALA A 191 -47.45 -95.58 -14.80
N TYR A 192 -47.43 -96.73 -14.11
CA TYR A 192 -46.65 -96.94 -12.89
C TYR A 192 -45.15 -96.70 -13.13
N THR A 193 -44.60 -97.25 -14.21
CA THR A 193 -43.19 -97.06 -14.56
C THR A 193 -42.88 -95.58 -14.82
N VAL A 194 -43.76 -94.88 -15.55
CA VAL A 194 -43.63 -93.43 -15.79
C VAL A 194 -43.70 -92.64 -14.48
N TYR A 195 -44.69 -92.94 -13.63
CA TYR A 195 -44.85 -92.30 -12.32
C TYR A 195 -43.62 -92.53 -11.44
N LYS A 196 -43.13 -93.77 -11.34
CA LYS A 196 -41.94 -94.12 -10.54
C LYS A 196 -40.68 -93.38 -11.01
N ASN A 197 -40.44 -93.34 -12.32
CA ASN A 197 -39.30 -92.60 -12.89
C ASN A 197 -39.44 -91.09 -12.66
N GLN A 198 -40.65 -90.54 -12.83
CA GLN A 198 -40.92 -89.13 -12.56
C GLN A 198 -40.74 -88.80 -11.07
N LEU A 199 -41.16 -89.68 -10.16
CA LEU A 199 -40.98 -89.53 -8.71
C LEU A 199 -39.50 -89.46 -8.34
N GLN A 200 -38.67 -90.33 -8.91
CA GLN A 200 -37.23 -90.31 -8.68
C GLN A 200 -36.60 -89.00 -9.18
N SER A 201 -36.97 -88.55 -10.39
CA SER A 201 -36.49 -87.29 -10.97
C SER A 201 -36.91 -86.07 -10.15
N THR A 202 -38.21 -85.97 -9.81
CA THR A 202 -38.74 -84.87 -8.99
C THR A 202 -38.13 -84.86 -7.58
N ASN A 203 -37.90 -86.03 -6.96
CA ASN A 203 -37.21 -86.11 -5.68
C ASN A 203 -35.75 -85.64 -5.76
N ALA A 204 -35.04 -85.96 -6.85
CA ALA A 204 -33.69 -85.45 -7.08
C ALA A 204 -33.68 -83.91 -7.21
N THR A 205 -34.60 -83.33 -7.99
CA THR A 205 -34.75 -81.86 -8.10
C THR A 205 -35.11 -81.22 -6.75
N ARG A 206 -36.02 -81.84 -5.98
CA ARG A 206 -36.37 -81.36 -4.62
C ARG A 206 -35.17 -81.39 -3.69
N GLN A 207 -34.40 -82.48 -3.74
CA GLN A 207 -33.21 -82.64 -2.91
C GLN A 207 -32.16 -81.57 -3.25
N GLU A 208 -31.89 -81.34 -4.53
CA GLU A 208 -30.98 -80.29 -5.00
C GLU A 208 -31.43 -78.89 -4.53
N PHE A 209 -32.73 -78.60 -4.65
CA PHE A 209 -33.28 -77.31 -4.22
C PHE A 209 -33.09 -77.06 -2.71
N PHE A 210 -33.52 -78.00 -1.86
CA PHE A 210 -33.52 -77.79 -0.41
C PHE A 210 -32.15 -77.99 0.24
N GLN A 211 -31.29 -78.86 -0.31
CA GLN A 211 -29.99 -79.16 0.28
C GLN A 211 -28.88 -78.23 -0.24
N SER A 212 -29.02 -77.66 -1.43
CA SER A 212 -27.97 -76.86 -2.06
C SER A 212 -28.43 -75.46 -2.48
N GLN A 213 -29.41 -75.37 -3.39
CA GLN A 213 -29.73 -74.10 -4.04
C GLN A 213 -30.34 -73.06 -3.07
N LEU A 214 -31.33 -73.44 -2.26
CA LEU A 214 -31.98 -72.53 -1.31
C LEU A 214 -31.02 -72.06 -0.20
N PRO A 215 -30.25 -72.93 0.48
CA PRO A 215 -29.22 -72.51 1.42
C PRO A 215 -28.19 -71.57 0.79
N SER A 216 -27.70 -71.89 -0.42
CA SER A 216 -26.73 -71.07 -1.14
C SER A 216 -27.27 -69.65 -1.43
N ASN A 217 -28.50 -69.55 -1.92
CA ASN A 217 -29.14 -68.26 -2.19
C ASN A 217 -29.35 -67.41 -0.93
N ILE A 218 -29.75 -68.04 0.18
CA ILE A 218 -29.94 -67.35 1.47
C ILE A 218 -28.60 -66.89 2.02
N LEU A 219 -27.54 -67.70 1.93
CA LEU A 219 -26.19 -67.31 2.33
C LEU A 219 -25.66 -66.16 1.49
N ALA A 220 -25.89 -66.18 0.17
CA ALA A 220 -25.49 -65.09 -0.72
C ALA A 220 -26.22 -63.79 -0.37
N LEU A 221 -27.55 -63.83 -0.14
CA LEU A 221 -28.30 -62.65 0.29
C LEU A 221 -27.84 -62.13 1.65
N LYS A 222 -27.56 -63.02 2.60
CA LYS A 222 -27.05 -62.64 3.91
C LYS A 222 -25.68 -61.96 3.79
N GLY A 223 -24.77 -62.52 2.99
CA GLY A 223 -23.45 -61.92 2.76
C GLY A 223 -23.59 -60.51 2.20
N LEU A 224 -24.50 -60.32 1.24
CA LEU A 224 -24.79 -59.01 0.65
C LEU A 224 -25.38 -58.02 1.67
N ASP A 225 -26.26 -58.49 2.56
CA ASP A 225 -26.84 -57.69 3.65
C ASP A 225 -25.79 -57.25 4.67
N ASP A 226 -24.95 -58.20 5.11
CA ASP A 226 -23.89 -57.99 6.09
C ASP A 226 -22.83 -57.00 5.57
N GLU A 227 -22.46 -57.12 4.29
CA GLU A 227 -21.53 -56.21 3.61
C GLU A 227 -22.10 -54.80 3.54
N CYS A 228 -23.36 -54.65 3.11
CA CYS A 228 -24.07 -53.38 3.08
C CYS A 228 -24.13 -52.73 4.47
N CYS A 229 -24.58 -53.46 5.49
CA CYS A 229 -24.68 -52.96 6.86
C CYS A 229 -23.31 -52.54 7.43
N THR A 230 -22.27 -53.34 7.17
CA THR A 230 -20.91 -53.04 7.64
C THR A 230 -20.36 -51.79 6.98
N ALA A 231 -20.55 -51.66 5.67
CA ALA A 231 -20.09 -50.51 4.90
C ALA A 231 -20.85 -49.22 5.28
N ILE A 232 -22.18 -49.26 5.48
CA ILE A 232 -22.95 -48.11 6.01
C ILE A 232 -22.40 -47.68 7.37
N ARG A 233 -22.20 -48.64 8.29
CA ARG A 233 -21.67 -48.35 9.62
C ARG A 233 -20.29 -47.70 9.55
N TYR A 234 -19.41 -48.20 8.68
CA TYR A 234 -18.10 -47.61 8.45
C TYR A 234 -18.19 -46.18 7.91
N GLN A 235 -19.02 -45.93 6.89
CA GLN A 235 -19.16 -44.61 6.30
C GLN A 235 -19.79 -43.59 7.28
N LEU A 236 -20.75 -44.01 8.11
CA LEU A 236 -21.29 -43.16 9.17
C LEU A 236 -20.26 -42.84 10.26
N ALA A 237 -19.41 -43.80 10.63
CA ALA A 237 -18.32 -43.56 11.57
C ALA A 237 -17.28 -42.60 10.97
N ARG A 238 -16.95 -42.74 9.68
CA ARG A 238 -16.08 -41.82 8.95
C ARG A 238 -16.67 -40.41 8.90
N TYR A 239 -17.96 -40.27 8.60
CA TYR A 239 -18.66 -38.98 8.68
C TYR A 239 -18.55 -38.35 10.09
N ALA A 240 -18.78 -39.13 11.14
CA ALA A 240 -18.68 -38.66 12.52
C ALA A 240 -17.27 -38.14 12.84
N TYR A 241 -16.23 -38.89 12.45
CA TYR A 241 -14.84 -38.47 12.60
C TYR A 241 -14.55 -37.16 11.86
N ILE A 242 -14.94 -37.05 10.59
CA ILE A 242 -14.73 -35.83 9.79
C ILE A 242 -15.47 -34.64 10.41
N TYR A 243 -16.68 -34.84 10.94
CA TYR A 243 -17.42 -33.79 11.63
C TYR A 243 -16.72 -33.31 12.91
N GLU A 244 -16.22 -34.25 13.72
CA GLU A 244 -15.44 -33.92 14.93
C GLU A 244 -14.14 -33.20 14.58
N GLU A 245 -13.43 -33.65 13.54
CA GLU A 245 -12.22 -33.00 13.02
C GLU A 245 -12.52 -31.57 12.55
N ALA A 246 -13.62 -31.34 11.84
CA ALA A 246 -14.04 -30.01 11.41
C ALA A 246 -14.30 -29.07 12.62
N LEU A 247 -14.92 -29.58 13.69
CA LEU A 247 -15.11 -28.80 14.92
C LEU A 247 -13.79 -28.47 15.62
N VAL A 248 -12.83 -29.39 15.62
CA VAL A 248 -11.49 -29.14 16.16
C VAL A 248 -10.76 -28.08 15.33
N LEU A 249 -10.84 -28.15 14.00
CA LEU A 249 -10.22 -27.18 13.11
C LEU A 249 -10.81 -25.77 13.28
N ASP A 250 -12.13 -25.66 13.45
CA ASP A 250 -12.78 -24.40 13.82
C ASP A 250 -12.26 -23.89 15.18
N GLY A 251 -12.12 -24.79 16.15
CA GLY A 251 -11.52 -24.50 17.45
C GLY A 251 -10.09 -23.97 17.34
N LEU A 252 -9.26 -24.57 16.50
CA LEU A 252 -7.89 -24.12 16.23
C LEU A 252 -7.83 -22.82 15.42
N ALA A 253 -8.82 -22.54 14.58
CA ALA A 253 -8.92 -21.22 13.93
C ALA A 253 -9.21 -20.13 14.98
N LEU A 254 -9.99 -20.46 16.02
CA LEU A 254 -10.28 -19.62 17.17
C LEU A 254 -9.15 -19.61 18.22
N ASP A 255 -8.22 -20.55 18.18
CA ASP A 255 -7.08 -20.65 19.10
C ASP A 255 -5.83 -20.93 18.27
N ASN A 256 -5.48 -19.98 17.39
CA ASN A 256 -4.23 -20.04 16.65
C ASN A 256 -3.08 -20.04 17.68
N ASP A 257 -1.98 -20.77 17.42
CA ASP A 257 -0.86 -21.09 18.33
C ASP A 257 -0.15 -19.90 19.03
N GLU A 258 -0.66 -18.68 18.87
CA GLU A 258 -0.28 -17.46 19.58
C GLU A 258 -1.30 -17.02 20.65
N GLY A 259 -2.36 -17.79 20.91
CA GLY A 259 -3.42 -17.47 21.89
C GLY A 259 -4.38 -16.36 21.44
N ASN A 260 -4.48 -16.12 20.13
CA ASN A 260 -5.24 -15.00 19.57
C ASN A 260 -6.64 -15.42 19.11
N GLY A 261 -7.46 -15.93 20.03
CA GLY A 261 -8.88 -16.03 19.76
C GLY A 261 -9.52 -14.66 19.54
N LEU A 262 -10.75 -14.66 19.03
CA LEU A 262 -11.46 -13.43 18.69
C LEU A 262 -11.46 -12.43 19.86
N ARG A 263 -11.60 -12.93 21.10
CA ARG A 263 -11.49 -12.12 22.32
C ARG A 263 -10.10 -11.53 22.51
N SER A 264 -9.06 -12.34 22.45
CA SER A 264 -7.67 -11.87 22.60
C SER A 264 -7.31 -10.85 21.52
N LEU A 265 -7.81 -11.02 20.29
CA LEU A 265 -7.64 -10.02 19.21
C LEU A 265 -8.27 -8.68 19.59
N THR A 266 -9.46 -8.68 20.20
CA THR A 266 -10.09 -7.44 20.67
C THR A 266 -9.36 -6.81 21.85
N GLU A 267 -8.71 -7.61 22.70
CA GLU A 267 -7.90 -7.13 23.83
C GLU A 267 -6.61 -6.44 23.36
N LYS A 268 -6.15 -6.68 22.13
CA LYS A 268 -5.01 -5.99 21.50
C LYS A 268 -5.33 -4.57 21.02
N ILE A 269 -6.60 -4.17 21.00
CA ILE A 269 -7.02 -2.84 20.56
C ILE A 269 -6.68 -1.84 21.66
N ASP A 270 -5.74 -0.94 21.40
CA ASP A 270 -5.33 0.10 22.34
C ASP A 270 -5.59 1.49 21.74
N HIS A 271 -6.67 2.10 22.20
CA HIS A 271 -7.07 3.44 21.75
C HIS A 271 -6.06 4.53 22.14
N SER A 272 -5.38 4.39 23.28
CA SER A 272 -4.41 5.37 23.75
C SER A 272 -3.18 5.38 22.84
N VAL A 273 -2.65 4.19 22.55
CA VAL A 273 -1.50 4.02 21.65
C VAL A 273 -1.84 4.49 20.24
N ASP A 274 -3.02 4.10 19.72
CA ASP A 274 -3.49 4.54 18.40
C ASP A 274 -3.57 6.06 18.29
N THR A 275 -4.04 6.72 19.36
CA THR A 275 -4.15 8.19 19.44
C THR A 275 -2.78 8.84 19.55
N GLU A 276 -1.89 8.31 20.39
CA GLU A 276 -0.54 8.84 20.55
C GLU A 276 0.24 8.79 19.23
N GLU A 277 0.18 7.67 18.51
CA GLU A 277 0.82 7.55 17.22
C GLU A 277 0.19 8.49 16.16
N LEU A 278 -1.12 8.77 16.24
CA LEU A 278 -1.80 9.74 15.36
C LEU A 278 -1.28 11.14 15.64
N VAL A 279 -1.19 11.52 16.91
CA VAL A 279 -0.62 12.79 17.34
C VAL A 279 0.83 12.90 16.89
N LYS A 280 1.65 11.87 17.10
CA LYS A 280 3.07 11.83 16.67
C LYS A 280 3.19 12.01 15.15
N GLU A 281 2.36 11.33 14.36
CA GLU A 281 2.37 11.43 12.90
C GLU A 281 1.98 12.85 12.43
N PHE A 282 0.94 13.42 13.03
CA PHE A 282 0.50 14.78 12.74
C PHE A 282 1.54 15.82 13.17
N SER A 283 2.07 15.71 14.38
CA SER A 283 3.09 16.62 14.94
C SER A 283 4.36 16.65 14.09
N ARG A 284 4.75 15.53 13.45
CA ARG A 284 5.89 15.52 12.51
C ARG A 284 5.65 16.38 11.27
N LYS A 285 4.39 16.53 10.84
CA LYS A 285 4.00 17.28 9.63
C LYS A 285 3.56 18.72 9.94
N ALA A 286 3.07 18.96 11.16
CA ALA A 286 2.51 20.25 11.55
C ALA A 286 3.59 21.30 11.83
N GLN A 287 3.33 22.54 11.43
CA GLN A 287 4.16 23.68 11.85
C GLN A 287 3.81 24.05 13.30
N PRO A 288 4.82 24.39 14.13
CA PRO A 288 4.57 24.85 15.48
C PRO A 288 3.77 26.16 15.44
N LEU A 289 2.73 26.24 16.27
CA LEU A 289 1.98 27.47 16.46
C LEU A 289 2.86 28.48 17.19
N ASN A 290 3.03 29.67 16.62
CA ASN A 290 3.59 30.80 17.34
C ASN A 290 2.51 31.33 18.31
N LYS A 291 2.70 31.06 19.61
CA LYS A 291 1.80 31.49 20.68
C LYS A 291 2.26 32.78 21.36
N GLU A 292 3.40 33.32 20.96
CA GLU A 292 3.90 34.57 21.52
C GLU A 292 3.05 35.73 21.04
N ASP A 293 2.95 36.76 21.87
CA ASP A 293 2.34 38.01 21.48
C ASP A 293 3.08 38.58 20.26
N ILE A 294 2.31 39.00 19.26
CA ILE A 294 2.85 39.66 18.07
C ILE A 294 3.48 40.97 18.56
N GLN A 295 4.80 40.98 18.65
CA GLN A 295 5.55 42.15 19.10
C GLN A 295 5.32 43.31 18.14
N TYR A 296 5.04 44.49 18.70
CA TYR A 296 5.00 45.72 17.91
C TYR A 296 6.38 45.94 17.28
N LYS A 297 6.43 45.82 15.95
CA LYS A 297 7.61 46.19 15.17
C LYS A 297 7.34 47.58 14.61
N GLU A 298 8.02 48.58 15.16
CA GLU A 298 7.99 49.93 14.63
C GLU A 298 8.40 49.90 13.15
N TYR A 299 7.66 50.61 12.30
CA TYR A 299 7.97 50.70 10.88
C TYR A 299 9.22 51.56 10.70
N VAL A 300 10.34 50.91 10.41
CA VAL A 300 11.58 51.60 10.05
C VAL A 300 11.48 52.01 8.58
N MET A 301 11.40 53.32 8.32
CA MET A 301 11.46 53.86 6.97
C MET A 301 12.77 53.44 6.29
N SER A 302 12.73 53.27 4.97
CA SER A 302 13.94 52.94 4.22
C SER A 302 15.01 54.03 4.40
N PRO A 303 16.32 53.67 4.37
CA PRO A 303 17.40 54.66 4.47
C PRO A 303 17.28 55.77 3.43
N LEU A 304 16.81 55.43 2.23
CA LEU A 304 16.52 56.38 1.16
C LEU A 304 15.43 57.39 1.54
N ALA A 305 14.32 56.93 2.15
CA ALA A 305 13.26 57.81 2.62
C ALA A 305 13.71 58.72 3.78
N MET A 306 14.53 58.19 4.69
CA MET A 306 15.13 58.97 5.79
C MET A 306 16.09 60.07 5.28
N ASN A 307 16.95 59.76 4.30
CA ASN A 307 17.89 60.73 3.73
C ASN A 307 17.19 61.83 2.91
N ILE A 308 16.06 61.54 2.26
CA ILE A 308 15.24 62.58 1.61
C ILE A 308 14.63 63.54 2.65
N LEU A 309 14.20 63.02 3.80
CA LEU A 309 13.59 63.81 4.88
C LEU A 309 14.61 64.64 5.68
N LYS A 310 15.87 64.20 5.76
CA LYS A 310 16.96 64.91 6.46
C LYS A 310 18.24 64.88 5.60
N PRO A 311 18.37 65.77 4.61
CA PRO A 311 19.59 65.84 3.80
C PRO A 311 20.78 66.23 4.69
N ASN A 312 21.93 65.57 4.47
CA ASN A 312 23.18 65.86 5.16
C ASN A 312 24.20 66.51 4.21
N PRO A 313 23.96 67.74 3.73
CA PRO A 313 24.77 68.36 2.68
C PRO A 313 26.21 68.59 3.13
N VAL A 314 27.14 68.53 2.19
CA VAL A 314 28.57 68.81 2.38
C VAL A 314 29.04 70.04 1.59
N PHE A 315 28.36 70.40 0.50
CA PHE A 315 28.58 71.65 -0.23
C PHE A 315 27.87 72.82 0.46
N GLY A 316 28.48 74.01 0.46
CA GLY A 316 27.88 75.21 1.07
C GLY A 316 27.82 75.22 2.59
N VAL A 317 28.45 74.24 3.28
CA VAL A 317 28.54 74.18 4.75
C VAL A 317 29.93 74.61 5.19
N SER A 318 30.03 75.39 6.29
CA SER A 318 31.33 75.86 6.80
C SER A 318 32.19 74.72 7.36
N LEU A 319 33.52 74.84 7.25
CA LEU A 319 34.48 73.83 7.72
C LEU A 319 34.31 73.51 9.21
N ILE A 320 34.11 74.54 10.03
CA ILE A 320 33.89 74.39 11.48
C ILE A 320 32.66 73.51 11.76
N LYS A 321 31.55 73.77 11.06
CA LYS A 321 30.31 73.01 11.22
C LYS A 321 30.45 71.57 10.73
N LEU A 322 31.17 71.34 9.64
CA LEU A 322 31.47 69.99 9.15
C LEU A 322 32.32 69.20 10.15
N MET A 323 33.38 69.81 10.70
CA MET A 323 34.25 69.19 11.70
C MET A 323 33.48 68.82 12.98
N GLU A 324 32.64 69.73 13.49
CA GLU A 324 31.83 69.48 14.68
C GLU A 324 30.76 68.41 14.49
N ARG A 325 30.11 68.40 13.32
CA ARG A 325 29.03 67.46 12.95
C ARG A 325 29.57 66.06 12.71
N ASP A 326 30.61 65.95 11.89
CA ASP A 326 31.11 64.66 11.39
C ASP A 326 32.20 64.08 12.30
N LYS A 327 32.65 64.83 13.32
CA LYS A 327 33.70 64.46 14.28
C LYS A 327 35.00 64.00 13.60
N ARG A 328 35.32 64.61 12.45
CA ARG A 328 36.55 64.37 11.67
C ARG A 328 37.28 65.69 11.48
N GLU A 329 38.59 65.69 11.66
CA GLU A 329 39.45 66.89 11.50
C GLU A 329 39.45 67.40 10.06
N ILE A 330 39.31 66.50 9.08
CA ILE A 330 39.29 66.82 7.65
C ILE A 330 37.97 66.30 7.04
N PRO A 331 37.24 67.13 6.27
CA PRO A 331 35.99 66.69 5.63
C PRO A 331 36.20 65.51 4.67
N LEU A 332 35.32 64.51 4.76
CA LEU A 332 35.46 63.24 4.04
C LEU A 332 35.50 63.41 2.51
N ILE A 333 34.80 64.40 1.97
CA ILE A 333 34.88 64.75 0.53
C ILE A 333 36.31 65.13 0.11
N VAL A 334 37.04 65.86 0.95
CA VAL A 334 38.42 66.27 0.68
C VAL A 334 39.32 65.04 0.70
N THR A 335 39.21 64.21 1.73
CA THR A 335 39.99 62.96 1.87
C THR A 335 39.76 62.02 0.68
N LYS A 336 38.50 61.69 0.35
CA LYS A 336 38.18 60.81 -0.77
C LYS A 336 38.66 61.35 -2.11
N CYS A 337 38.46 62.65 -2.37
CA CYS A 337 38.92 63.26 -3.63
C CYS A 337 40.45 63.24 -3.73
N VAL A 338 41.15 63.62 -2.67
CA VAL A 338 42.62 63.65 -2.62
C VAL A 338 43.19 62.24 -2.80
N GLU A 339 42.67 61.25 -2.08
CA GLU A 339 43.11 59.84 -2.20
C GLU A 339 42.94 59.32 -3.63
N ALA A 340 41.78 59.54 -4.25
CA ALA A 340 41.53 59.13 -5.63
C ALA A 340 42.45 59.86 -6.65
N ILE A 341 42.72 61.16 -6.44
CA ILE A 341 43.65 61.93 -7.27
C ILE A 341 45.09 61.44 -7.10
N GLU A 342 45.51 61.11 -5.89
CA GLU A 342 46.86 60.60 -5.63
C GLU A 342 47.07 59.19 -6.18
N GLU A 343 46.05 58.34 -6.13
CA GLU A 343 46.13 56.97 -6.62
C GLU A 343 46.13 56.89 -8.15
N TYR A 344 45.27 57.65 -8.82
CA TYR A 344 45.05 57.51 -10.27
C TYR A 344 45.53 58.70 -11.10
N GLY A 345 45.71 59.88 -10.49
CA GLY A 345 45.82 61.17 -11.19
C GLY A 345 47.21 61.80 -11.28
N LEU A 346 48.18 61.41 -10.46
CA LEU A 346 49.43 62.18 -10.28
C LEU A 346 50.26 62.39 -11.54
N LYS A 347 50.13 61.52 -12.54
CA LYS A 347 50.84 61.60 -13.83
C LYS A 347 50.00 62.23 -14.96
N SER A 348 48.76 62.63 -14.68
CA SER A 348 47.87 63.25 -15.67
C SER A 348 48.33 64.67 -16.02
N VAL A 349 48.56 64.93 -17.31
CA VAL A 349 49.07 66.22 -17.79
C VAL A 349 48.03 67.32 -17.55
N GLY A 350 48.43 68.39 -16.87
CA GLY A 350 47.55 69.53 -16.57
C GLY A 350 46.56 69.26 -15.43
N LEU A 351 46.91 68.40 -14.47
CA LEU A 351 46.10 68.14 -13.27
C LEU A 351 45.66 69.46 -12.60
N TYR A 352 44.38 69.57 -12.20
CA TYR A 352 43.71 70.81 -11.75
C TYR A 352 43.56 71.92 -12.80
N ARG A 353 44.40 72.01 -13.85
CA ARG A 353 44.27 73.01 -14.93
C ARG A 353 43.11 72.68 -15.87
N LEU A 354 42.98 71.42 -16.25
CA LEU A 354 41.90 70.97 -17.12
C LEU A 354 40.58 70.88 -16.34
N SER A 355 39.47 71.14 -17.02
CA SER A 355 38.13 71.05 -16.43
C SER A 355 37.49 69.71 -16.80
N GLY A 356 36.85 69.07 -15.83
CA GLY A 356 36.04 67.87 -16.06
C GLY A 356 34.68 68.19 -16.70
N THR A 357 33.92 67.13 -16.95
CA THR A 357 32.58 67.20 -17.53
C THR A 357 31.56 67.71 -16.51
N ASN A 358 30.90 68.85 -16.80
CA ASN A 358 30.02 69.53 -15.84
C ASN A 358 28.87 68.65 -15.32
N THR A 359 28.23 67.87 -16.19
CA THR A 359 27.13 66.96 -15.80
C THR A 359 27.58 65.91 -14.80
N HIS A 360 28.78 65.35 -14.99
CA HIS A 360 29.36 64.37 -14.08
C HIS A 360 29.76 65.00 -12.75
N ILE A 361 30.34 66.21 -12.77
CA ILE A 361 30.66 66.97 -11.56
C ILE A 361 29.38 67.25 -10.74
N GLN A 362 28.29 67.67 -11.37
CA GLN A 362 27.02 67.89 -10.67
C GLN A 362 26.42 66.60 -10.13
N ARG A 363 26.58 65.47 -10.84
CA ARG A 363 26.16 64.15 -10.36
C ARG A 363 26.92 63.76 -9.09
N LEU A 364 28.25 63.82 -9.12
CA LEU A 364 29.08 63.54 -7.95
C LEU A 364 28.79 64.51 -6.79
N LYS A 365 28.58 65.80 -7.08
CA LYS A 365 28.16 66.79 -6.07
C LYS A 365 26.90 66.34 -5.34
N ASN A 366 25.86 65.96 -6.09
CA ASN A 366 24.60 65.50 -5.52
C ASN A 366 24.76 64.19 -4.74
N GLU A 367 25.59 63.26 -5.21
CA GLU A 367 25.90 62.02 -4.50
C GLU A 367 26.59 62.31 -3.15
N PHE A 368 27.55 63.24 -3.13
CA PHE A 368 28.23 63.68 -1.91
C PHE A 368 27.32 64.44 -0.94
N ASP A 369 26.43 65.29 -1.43
CA ASP A 369 25.43 65.99 -0.62
C ASP A 369 24.33 65.07 -0.07
N PHE A 370 24.09 63.94 -0.75
CA PHE A 370 23.11 62.93 -0.34
C PHE A 370 23.69 61.97 0.72
N ASN A 371 24.82 61.32 0.43
CA ASN A 371 25.52 60.45 1.38
C ASN A 371 27.02 60.33 1.06
N CYS A 372 27.82 61.20 1.68
CA CYS A 372 29.27 61.23 1.50
C CYS A 372 29.98 59.89 1.81
N GLU A 373 29.46 59.05 2.72
CA GLU A 373 30.11 57.78 3.09
C GLU A 373 30.01 56.73 1.98
N GLU A 374 28.91 56.70 1.24
CA GLU A 374 28.66 55.71 0.18
C GLU A 374 29.28 56.09 -1.17
N VAL A 375 29.71 57.36 -1.36
CA VAL A 375 30.31 57.77 -2.64
C VAL A 375 31.61 57.03 -2.90
N ASP A 376 31.64 56.26 -3.98
CA ASP A 376 32.82 55.54 -4.45
C ASP A 376 33.46 56.28 -5.64
N LEU A 377 34.67 56.79 -5.42
CA LEU A 377 35.45 57.47 -6.45
C LEU A 377 36.39 56.55 -7.24
N SER A 378 36.41 55.25 -6.92
CA SER A 378 37.28 54.25 -7.58
C SER A 378 36.69 53.68 -8.88
N SER A 379 35.49 54.10 -9.28
CA SER A 379 34.82 53.63 -10.50
C SER A 379 35.65 53.90 -11.77
N GLU A 380 35.52 53.04 -12.78
CA GLU A 380 36.28 53.18 -14.04
C GLU A 380 36.03 54.53 -14.73
N GLU A 381 34.82 55.08 -14.65
CA GLU A 381 34.46 56.40 -15.18
C GLU A 381 35.29 57.52 -14.53
N ASN A 382 35.48 57.46 -13.21
CA ASN A 382 36.28 58.42 -12.45
C ASN A 382 37.80 58.25 -12.68
N ARG A 383 38.25 57.01 -12.86
CA ARG A 383 39.66 56.69 -13.17
C ARG A 383 40.08 57.20 -14.56
N ASN A 384 39.19 57.09 -15.55
CA ASN A 384 39.48 57.47 -16.92
C ASN A 384 39.55 58.99 -17.12
N ASP A 385 38.79 59.77 -16.35
CA ASP A 385 38.83 61.24 -16.39
C ASP A 385 38.93 61.85 -14.99
N ILE A 386 40.16 61.89 -14.49
CA ILE A 386 40.48 62.47 -13.18
C ILE A 386 40.16 63.97 -13.08
N ASN A 387 39.96 64.64 -14.22
CA ASN A 387 39.60 66.07 -14.23
C ASN A 387 38.24 66.31 -13.60
N ASN A 388 37.36 65.29 -13.58
CA ASN A 388 36.09 65.32 -12.87
C ASN A 388 36.27 65.45 -11.36
N ILE A 389 37.14 64.64 -10.75
CA ILE A 389 37.40 64.66 -9.30
C ILE A 389 38.16 65.94 -8.90
N THR A 390 39.17 66.34 -9.67
CA THR A 390 39.88 67.61 -9.40
C THR A 390 38.96 68.83 -9.55
N SER A 391 38.02 68.81 -10.49
CA SER A 391 37.04 69.89 -10.68
C SER A 391 35.97 69.90 -9.60
N LEU A 392 35.54 68.73 -9.12
CA LEU A 392 34.65 68.59 -7.96
C LEU A 392 35.30 69.16 -6.69
N LEU A 393 36.56 68.81 -6.43
CA LEU A 393 37.29 69.31 -5.26
C LEU A 393 37.48 70.83 -5.32
N LYS A 394 37.83 71.38 -6.49
CA LYS A 394 37.87 72.84 -6.72
C LYS A 394 36.51 73.49 -6.46
N LEU A 395 35.44 72.87 -6.97
CA LEU A 395 34.08 73.38 -6.79
C LEU A 395 33.70 73.43 -5.31
N TRP A 396 34.02 72.38 -4.55
CA TRP A 396 33.74 72.32 -3.12
C TRP A 396 34.47 73.43 -2.36
N PHE A 397 35.77 73.62 -2.59
CA PHE A 397 36.52 74.72 -1.96
C PHE A 397 35.95 76.11 -2.29
N ARG A 398 35.52 76.31 -3.55
CA ARG A 398 34.93 77.58 -3.99
C ARG A 398 33.55 77.85 -3.38
N GLU A 399 32.79 76.81 -3.07
CA GLU A 399 31.44 76.91 -2.48
C GLU A 399 31.45 76.97 -0.95
N LEU A 400 32.62 76.92 -0.30
CA LEU A 400 32.70 77.14 1.14
C LEU A 400 32.18 78.55 1.51
N PRO A 401 31.34 78.68 2.56
CA PRO A 401 30.88 79.99 3.04
C PRO A 401 32.02 80.94 3.43
N ASP A 402 33.10 80.37 3.99
CA ASP A 402 34.36 81.05 4.27
C ASP A 402 35.51 80.20 3.67
N PRO A 403 36.37 80.76 2.80
CA PRO A 403 37.47 80.04 2.16
C PRO A 403 38.42 79.36 3.16
N VAL A 404 39.20 78.39 2.67
CA VAL A 404 40.20 77.67 3.48
C VAL A 404 41.19 78.63 4.12
N PHE A 405 41.63 79.64 3.37
CA PHE A 405 42.27 80.83 3.94
C PHE A 405 41.16 81.79 4.40
N PRO A 406 40.87 81.90 5.71
CA PRO A 406 39.69 82.62 6.18
C PRO A 406 39.77 84.11 5.85
N ARG A 407 38.61 84.71 5.55
CA ARG A 407 38.54 86.16 5.26
C ARG A 407 39.01 87.02 6.43
N SER A 408 38.88 86.55 7.67
CA SER A 408 39.35 87.24 8.89
C SER A 408 40.87 87.42 8.92
N SER A 409 41.62 86.43 8.43
CA SER A 409 43.09 86.46 8.40
C SER A 409 43.65 86.97 7.05
N TYR A 410 42.77 87.25 6.08
CA TYR A 410 43.15 87.63 4.71
C TYR A 410 44.12 88.81 4.66
N GLN A 411 43.82 89.91 5.38
CA GLN A 411 44.69 91.09 5.38
C GLN A 411 46.09 90.79 5.95
N HIS A 412 46.19 89.87 6.93
CA HIS A 412 47.46 89.43 7.49
C HIS A 412 48.27 88.65 6.45
N PHE A 413 47.63 87.73 5.71
CA PHE A 413 48.26 87.02 4.60
C PHE A 413 48.77 87.97 3.51
N MET A 414 47.99 88.99 3.16
CA MET A 414 48.36 90.01 2.17
C MET A 414 49.55 90.86 2.61
N ASN A 415 49.62 91.21 3.88
CA ASN A 415 50.76 91.94 4.43
C ASN A 415 52.03 91.09 4.42
N ALA A 416 51.92 89.79 4.76
CA ALA A 416 53.03 88.85 4.68
C ALA A 416 53.53 88.68 3.24
N ALA A 417 52.63 88.61 2.26
CA ALA A 417 52.98 88.47 0.84
C ALA A 417 53.86 89.60 0.29
N LYS A 418 53.73 90.82 0.84
CA LYS A 418 54.50 92.02 0.44
C LYS A 418 55.92 92.04 1.01
N ILE A 419 56.28 91.12 1.90
CA ILE A 419 57.63 91.04 2.47
C ILE A 419 58.60 90.56 1.39
N GLU A 420 59.58 91.39 1.03
CA GLU A 420 60.60 91.08 0.02
C GLU A 420 61.53 89.94 0.46
N ASN A 421 61.89 89.90 1.75
CA ASN A 421 62.73 88.84 2.31
C ASN A 421 61.93 87.54 2.45
N GLU A 422 62.29 86.53 1.64
CA GLU A 422 61.62 85.24 1.58
C GLU A 422 61.53 84.53 2.95
N ARG A 423 62.62 84.52 3.73
CA ARG A 423 62.63 83.87 5.05
C ARG A 423 61.68 84.55 6.03
N MET A 424 61.62 85.88 6.01
CA MET A 424 60.67 86.64 6.84
C MET A 424 59.23 86.47 6.36
N ARG A 425 59.01 86.32 5.04
CA ARG A 425 57.70 86.03 4.46
C ARG A 425 57.19 84.65 4.90
N VAL A 426 58.02 83.62 4.83
CA VAL A 426 57.70 82.27 5.30
C VAL A 426 57.36 82.26 6.79
N LEU A 427 58.18 82.91 7.62
CA LEU A 427 57.93 83.01 9.06
C LEU A 427 56.61 83.73 9.37
N GLY A 428 56.32 84.83 8.67
CA GLY A 428 55.05 85.56 8.81
C GLY A 428 53.84 84.70 8.43
N LEU A 429 53.93 83.95 7.32
CA LEU A 429 52.88 83.04 6.89
C LEU A 429 52.69 81.88 7.88
N HIS A 430 53.77 81.30 8.41
CA HIS A 430 53.73 80.25 9.43
C HIS A 430 52.96 80.70 10.68
N THR A 431 53.23 81.90 11.19
CA THR A 431 52.51 82.43 12.37
C THR A 431 51.02 82.58 12.09
N ILE A 432 50.65 83.16 10.95
CA ILE A 432 49.24 83.36 10.59
C ILE A 432 48.51 82.02 10.40
N ILE A 433 49.19 81.02 9.81
CA ILE A 433 48.62 79.69 9.57
C ILE A 433 48.38 78.94 10.89
N ASN A 434 49.30 79.02 11.85
CA ASN A 434 49.12 78.38 13.15
C ASN A 434 48.04 79.02 14.01
N ASP A 435 47.72 80.30 13.78
CA ASP A 435 46.62 80.99 14.44
C ASP A 435 45.24 80.73 13.77
N LEU A 436 45.18 79.90 12.71
CA LEU A 436 43.90 79.56 12.08
C LEU A 436 43.05 78.64 12.96
N PRO A 437 41.71 78.71 12.86
CA PRO A 437 40.83 77.74 13.50
C PRO A 437 41.16 76.30 13.05
N ASP A 438 41.06 75.33 13.97
CA ASP A 438 41.45 73.92 13.75
C ASP A 438 40.93 73.35 12.43
N ALA A 439 39.65 73.59 12.10
CA ALA A 439 39.04 73.08 10.86
C ALA A 439 39.70 73.64 9.59
N HIS A 440 40.10 74.91 9.62
CA HIS A 440 40.80 75.57 8.51
C HIS A 440 42.26 75.15 8.46
N TYR A 441 42.96 75.10 9.61
CA TYR A 441 44.34 74.64 9.70
C TYR A 441 44.50 73.20 9.21
N ALA A 442 43.69 72.26 9.72
CA ALA A 442 43.77 70.84 9.36
C ALA A 442 43.46 70.62 7.87
N THR A 443 42.40 71.26 7.35
CA THR A 443 42.06 71.18 5.92
C THR A 443 43.15 71.80 5.04
N LEU A 444 43.72 72.95 5.45
CA LEU A 444 44.79 73.63 4.73
C LEU A 444 46.07 72.79 4.71
N LYS A 445 46.48 72.24 5.87
CA LYS A 445 47.63 71.34 5.99
C LYS A 445 47.46 70.13 5.07
N TYR A 446 46.29 69.50 5.08
CA TYR A 446 46.02 68.31 4.28
C TYR A 446 46.05 68.60 2.77
N ILE A 447 45.42 69.69 2.31
CA ILE A 447 45.46 70.05 0.89
C ILE A 447 46.86 70.50 0.47
N MET A 448 47.60 71.25 1.29
CA MET A 448 48.96 71.66 0.94
C MET A 448 49.92 70.46 0.83
N ARG A 449 49.76 69.45 1.69
CA ARG A 449 50.47 68.17 1.57
C ARG A 449 50.18 67.46 0.25
N HIS A 450 48.91 67.43 -0.15
CA HIS A 450 48.50 66.85 -1.43
C HIS A 450 49.15 67.61 -2.60
N LEU A 451 49.12 68.95 -2.57
CA LEU A 451 49.71 69.77 -3.62
C LEU A 451 51.24 69.66 -3.65
N ASP A 452 51.89 69.48 -2.49
CA ASP A 452 53.32 69.17 -2.39
C ASP A 452 53.63 67.86 -3.12
N LYS A 453 52.79 66.83 -2.93
CA LYS A 453 52.92 65.58 -3.68
C LYS A 453 52.67 65.77 -5.17
N VAL A 454 51.70 66.58 -5.58
CA VAL A 454 51.45 66.86 -7.01
C VAL A 454 52.65 67.53 -7.68
N GLN A 455 53.30 68.52 -7.01
CA GLN A 455 54.48 69.17 -7.58
C GLN A 455 55.69 68.23 -7.70
N GLN A 456 55.84 67.24 -6.80
CA GLN A 456 56.93 66.25 -6.89
C GLN A 456 56.83 65.40 -8.19
N TYR A 457 55.64 65.33 -8.79
CA TYR A 457 55.40 64.65 -10.08
C TYR A 457 55.35 65.62 -11.28
N GLN A 458 55.83 66.86 -11.13
CA GLN A 458 55.80 67.89 -12.19
C GLN A 458 56.46 67.47 -13.50
N GLU A 459 57.43 66.54 -13.46
CA GLU A 459 58.04 65.98 -14.67
C GLU A 459 57.01 65.28 -15.58
N TYR A 460 55.96 64.71 -14.99
CA TYR A 460 54.86 64.03 -15.70
C TYR A 460 53.66 64.96 -15.89
N ASN A 461 53.08 65.47 -14.80
CA ASN A 461 51.83 66.24 -14.87
C ASN A 461 52.01 67.69 -15.37
N LYS A 462 53.26 68.19 -15.46
CA LYS A 462 53.61 69.55 -15.92
C LYS A 462 53.08 70.69 -15.03
N MET A 463 52.73 70.38 -13.78
CA MET A 463 52.19 71.34 -12.81
C MET A 463 53.27 71.76 -11.80
N THR A 464 53.88 72.93 -12.03
CA THR A 464 54.81 73.58 -11.09
C THR A 464 54.07 74.25 -9.94
N THR A 465 54.76 74.63 -8.86
CA THR A 465 54.17 75.39 -7.73
C THR A 465 53.43 76.64 -8.18
N SER A 466 54.01 77.39 -9.10
CA SER A 466 53.38 78.59 -9.68
C SER A 466 52.10 78.26 -10.47
N ASN A 467 52.10 77.19 -11.28
CA ASN A 467 50.92 76.74 -12.01
C ASN A 467 49.80 76.32 -11.05
N ILE A 468 50.13 75.55 -10.01
CA ILE A 468 49.19 75.10 -8.98
C ILE A 468 48.61 76.30 -8.22
N ALA A 469 49.46 77.23 -7.77
CA ALA A 469 49.05 78.42 -7.02
C ALA A 469 48.09 79.31 -7.83
N THR A 470 48.34 79.47 -9.14
CA THR A 470 47.46 80.24 -10.04
C THR A 470 46.06 79.63 -10.15
N ILE A 471 45.95 78.31 -10.15
CA ILE A 471 44.67 77.62 -10.38
C ILE A 471 43.89 77.45 -9.08
N LEU A 472 44.55 76.92 -8.05
CA LEU A 472 43.89 76.60 -6.78
C LEU A 472 43.84 77.79 -5.83
N GLY A 473 44.73 78.77 -5.94
CA GLY A 473 44.72 79.90 -5.02
C GLY A 473 43.44 80.74 -5.12
N MET A 474 42.83 80.85 -6.31
CA MET A 474 41.50 81.45 -6.44
C MET A 474 40.41 80.67 -5.67
N SER A 475 40.49 79.33 -5.68
CA SER A 475 39.50 78.47 -5.00
C SER A 475 39.73 78.42 -3.48
N LEU A 476 40.98 78.51 -3.04
CA LEU A 476 41.35 78.44 -1.63
C LEU A 476 41.25 79.79 -0.90
N MET A 477 41.39 80.91 -1.62
CA MET A 477 41.39 82.27 -1.03
C MET A 477 40.22 83.16 -1.48
N GLY A 478 39.44 82.76 -2.49
CA GLY A 478 38.24 83.49 -2.90
C GLY A 478 38.42 84.58 -3.97
N GLY A 479 39.53 84.60 -4.73
CA GLY A 479 39.58 85.27 -6.04
C GLY A 479 40.29 86.64 -6.18
N ASP A 480 41.30 86.97 -5.38
CA ASP A 480 42.04 88.26 -5.46
C ASP A 480 43.51 88.09 -5.89
N GLU A 481 44.10 89.06 -6.61
CA GLU A 481 45.30 88.93 -7.47
C GLU A 481 46.58 88.45 -6.76
N ASN A 482 46.72 88.69 -5.45
CA ASN A 482 47.93 88.31 -4.68
C ASN A 482 47.89 86.88 -4.10
N HIS A 483 46.86 86.09 -4.40
CA HIS A 483 46.75 84.69 -3.95
C HIS A 483 47.93 83.83 -4.41
N ILE A 484 48.50 84.13 -5.58
CA ILE A 484 49.57 83.33 -6.20
C ILE A 484 50.80 83.32 -5.28
N VAL A 485 51.25 84.50 -4.84
CA VAL A 485 52.45 84.64 -4.01
C VAL A 485 52.28 83.91 -2.67
N ILE A 486 51.11 84.02 -2.06
CA ILE A 486 50.80 83.39 -0.76
C ILE A 486 50.79 81.87 -0.90
N VAL A 487 49.96 81.34 -1.81
CA VAL A 487 49.81 79.89 -2.00
C VAL A 487 51.11 79.27 -2.50
N GLN A 488 51.82 79.94 -3.40
CA GLN A 488 53.13 79.47 -3.88
C GLN A 488 54.16 79.44 -2.75
N THR A 489 54.28 80.50 -1.94
CA THR A 489 55.23 80.53 -0.82
C THR A 489 54.89 79.45 0.21
N VAL A 490 53.60 79.25 0.52
CA VAL A 490 53.14 78.21 1.46
C VAL A 490 53.45 76.81 0.93
N LEU A 491 53.24 76.58 -0.37
CA LEU A 491 53.48 75.30 -1.02
C LEU A 491 54.97 74.95 -1.12
N GLU A 492 55.80 75.89 -1.57
CA GLU A 492 57.26 75.72 -1.69
C GLU A 492 57.93 75.47 -0.33
N ASN A 493 57.31 75.98 0.74
CA ASN A 493 57.81 75.86 2.11
C ASN A 493 56.88 75.00 2.98
N TYR A 494 56.12 74.06 2.40
CA TYR A 494 55.11 73.26 3.11
C TYR A 494 55.69 72.60 4.38
N ARG A 495 56.85 71.94 4.27
CA ARG A 495 57.49 71.28 5.41
C ARG A 495 57.85 72.27 6.51
N LEU A 496 58.48 73.39 6.16
CA LEU A 496 58.85 74.43 7.14
C LEU A 496 57.63 75.07 7.83
N ILE A 497 56.48 75.11 7.15
CA ILE A 497 55.26 75.77 7.65
C ILE A 497 54.39 74.83 8.50
N PHE A 498 54.28 73.56 8.13
CA PHE A 498 53.34 72.61 8.75
C PHE A 498 54.00 71.44 9.49
N GLU A 499 55.30 71.24 9.28
CA GLU A 499 56.14 70.18 9.86
C GLU A 499 57.45 70.79 10.40
N PRO A 500 57.40 71.77 11.33
CA PRO A 500 58.60 72.22 12.00
C PRO A 500 59.20 71.03 12.76
N ASP A 501 60.48 70.74 12.52
CA ASP A 501 61.19 69.56 13.03
C ASP A 501 60.80 69.19 14.47
N GLU A 502 60.18 68.01 14.62
CA GLU A 502 60.47 67.17 15.78
C GLU A 502 61.93 66.72 15.64
N GLU A 503 62.88 67.58 16.04
CA GLU A 503 64.29 67.21 16.07
C GLU A 503 64.47 66.02 17.02
N GLN A 504 65.02 64.94 16.46
CA GLN A 504 66.46 64.72 16.68
C GLN A 504 67.22 64.75 15.36
#